data_AF-A0A401NTU9-F1
#
_entry.id   AF-A0A401NTU9-F1
#
_cell.length_a   1.000
_cell.length_b   1.000
_cell.length_c   1.000
_cell.angle_alpha   90.00
_cell.angle_beta   90.00
_cell.angle_gamma   90.00
#
_symmetry.space_group_name_H-M   'P 1'
#
loop_
_entity.id
_entity.type
_entity.pdbx_description
1 polymer ?
#
loop_
_entity_poly.entity_id
_entity_poly.type
_entity_poly.pdbx_seq_one_letter_code
_entity_poly.pdbx_strand_id
1 'polypeptide(L)'
;MMLHLYIFQFFLIRDILKFKPLSSTTTVTVITGDHYDEQLSDSLNKVVTQFQQQFIAQGYPSAKWIKMKGTDRRMIYRNPKDVAKQLKKLISKRKVKQESQ
;
A
#
# COMPACT_ATOMS: atom_id res chain seq x y z
N MET A 1 -5.71 -21.04 3.82
CA MET A 1 -4.43 -20.33 3.98
C MET A 1 -4.57 -18.94 3.35
N MET A 2 -4.73 -17.89 4.17
CA MET A 2 -4.95 -16.52 3.66
C MET A 2 -3.59 -15.85 3.44
N LEU A 3 -3.19 -15.68 2.18
CA LEU A 3 -1.96 -14.96 1.84
C LEU A 3 -2.18 -13.46 2.13
N HIS A 4 -1.15 -12.76 2.61
CA HIS A 4 -1.21 -11.31 2.83
C HIS A 4 -0.03 -10.68 2.14
N LEU A 5 -0.30 -9.69 1.27
CA LEU A 5 0.75 -8.96 0.58
C LEU A 5 0.74 -7.50 1.01
N TYR A 6 1.93 -7.01 1.38
CA TYR A 6 2.19 -5.61 1.70
C TYR A 6 2.88 -4.97 0.50
N ILE A 7 2.17 -4.05 -0.16
CA ILE A 7 2.70 -3.36 -1.34
C ILE A 7 2.97 -1.90 -0.98
N PHE A 8 4.20 -1.47 -1.21
CA PHE A 8 4.66 -0.11 -0.83
C PHE A 8 4.70 0.87 -2.00
N GLN A 9 4.55 0.38 -3.23
CA GLN A 9 4.69 1.20 -4.43
C GLN A 9 3.64 0.84 -5.48
N PHE A 10 3.06 1.87 -6.10
CA PHE A 10 2.06 1.75 -7.15
C PHE A 10 2.51 0.87 -8.33
N PHE A 11 3.74 1.06 -8.81
CA PHE A 11 4.27 0.26 -9.93
C PHE A 11 4.27 -1.23 -9.63
N LEU A 12 4.58 -1.62 -8.39
CA LEU A 12 4.55 -3.01 -7.98
C LEU A 12 3.14 -3.61 -8.10
N ILE A 13 2.09 -2.84 -7.77
CA ILE A 13 0.69 -3.29 -7.92
C ILE A 13 0.37 -3.55 -9.38
N ARG A 14 0.79 -2.65 -10.27
CA ARG A 14 0.57 -2.78 -11.71
C ARG A 14 1.25 -4.01 -12.27
N ASP A 15 2.49 -4.27 -11.86
CA ASP A 15 3.23 -5.44 -12.32
C ASP A 15 2.62 -6.73 -11.77
N ILE A 16 2.20 -6.75 -10.50
CA ILE A 16 1.48 -7.89 -9.93
C ILE A 16 0.21 -8.18 -10.71
N LEU A 17 -0.64 -7.17 -10.97
CA LEU A 17 -1.88 -7.36 -11.73
C LEU A 17 -1.63 -7.86 -13.15
N LYS A 18 -0.53 -7.43 -13.79
CA LYS A 18 -0.20 -7.82 -15.15
C LYS A 18 0.40 -9.23 -15.25
N PHE A 19 1.32 -9.58 -14.36
CA PHE A 19 2.15 -10.78 -14.51
C PHE A 19 1.75 -11.92 -13.57
N LYS A 20 1.19 -11.61 -12.39
CA LYS A 20 0.77 -12.62 -11.40
C LYS A 20 -0.34 -12.06 -10.51
N PRO A 21 -1.57 -11.96 -11.04
CA PRO A 21 -2.70 -11.46 -10.26
C PRO A 21 -2.88 -12.33 -9.01
N LEU A 22 -3.04 -11.69 -7.86
CA LEU A 22 -3.19 -12.40 -6.59
C LEU A 22 -4.57 -13.03 -6.53
N SER A 23 -4.66 -14.18 -5.86
CA SER A 23 -5.95 -14.82 -5.59
C SER A 23 -6.88 -13.86 -4.85
N SER A 24 -8.18 -13.93 -5.16
CA SER A 24 -9.25 -13.21 -4.43
C SER A 24 -9.28 -13.51 -2.93
N THR A 25 -8.68 -14.62 -2.50
CA THR A 25 -8.52 -14.98 -1.07
C THR A 25 -7.36 -14.26 -0.37
N THR A 26 -6.53 -13.53 -1.13
CA THR A 26 -5.39 -12.77 -0.61
C THR A 26 -5.86 -11.41 -0.12
N THR A 27 -5.60 -11.08 1.15
CA THR A 27 -5.82 -9.71 1.62
C THR A 27 -4.66 -8.83 1.17
N VAL A 28 -4.98 -7.77 0.44
CA VAL A 28 -4.00 -6.79 -0.04
C VAL A 28 -4.04 -5.58 0.88
N THR A 29 -2.88 -5.18 1.40
CA THR A 29 -2.73 -3.88 2.05
C THR A 29 -1.70 -3.06 1.28
N VAL A 30 -2.12 -1.89 0.83
CA VAL A 30 -1.25 -0.94 0.14
C VAL A 30 -0.86 0.14 1.15
N ILE A 31 0.43 0.42 1.23
CA ILE A 31 0.97 1.53 2.01
C ILE A 31 1.60 2.50 1.01
N THR A 32 1.22 3.77 1.04
CA THR A 32 1.80 4.81 0.19
C THR A 32 2.12 6.05 1.00
N GLY A 33 2.93 6.93 0.42
CA GLY A 33 3.01 8.32 0.83
C GLY A 33 1.69 9.09 0.64
N ASP A 34 1.61 10.28 1.23
CA ASP A 34 0.53 11.24 1.05
C ASP A 34 0.69 12.11 -0.20
N HIS A 35 1.91 12.23 -0.70
CA HIS A 35 2.24 12.70 -2.05
C HIS A 35 3.07 11.64 -2.80
N TYR A 36 3.13 11.74 -4.13
CA TYR A 36 3.87 10.79 -4.95
C TYR A 36 5.37 11.11 -4.99
N ASP A 37 5.72 12.38 -5.22
CA ASP A 37 7.09 12.86 -5.26
C ASP A 37 7.13 14.34 -4.83
N GLU A 38 8.05 14.67 -3.91
CA GLU A 38 8.21 16.05 -3.40
C GLU A 38 8.66 17.04 -4.47
N GLN A 39 9.26 16.56 -5.56
CA GLN A 39 9.69 17.41 -6.68
C GLN A 39 8.54 17.80 -7.61
N LEU A 40 7.38 17.15 -7.47
CA LEU A 40 6.18 17.50 -8.24
C LEU A 40 5.37 18.58 -7.52
N SER A 41 4.71 19.43 -8.31
CA SER A 41 3.72 20.36 -7.78
C SER A 41 2.55 19.62 -7.13
N ASP A 42 1.87 20.29 -6.21
CA ASP A 42 0.71 19.72 -5.49
C ASP A 42 -0.41 19.27 -6.45
N SER A 43 -0.63 20.02 -7.53
CA SER A 43 -1.62 19.68 -8.55
C SER A 43 -1.31 18.34 -9.22
N LEU A 44 -0.04 18.12 -9.58
CA LEU A 44 0.41 16.86 -10.17
C LEU A 44 0.37 15.72 -9.16
N ASN A 45 0.81 15.95 -7.93
CA ASN A 45 0.72 14.96 -6.85
C ASN A 45 -0.74 14.52 -6.59
N LYS A 46 -1.69 15.45 -6.64
CA LYS A 46 -3.13 15.17 -6.50
C LYS A 46 -3.65 14.30 -7.63
N VAL A 47 -3.31 14.63 -8.87
CA VAL A 47 -3.72 13.85 -10.06
C VAL A 47 -3.15 12.43 -9.98
N VAL A 48 -1.86 12.27 -9.67
CA VAL A 48 -1.23 10.95 -9.51
C VAL A 48 -1.91 10.16 -8.40
N THR A 49 -2.22 10.79 -7.27
CA THR A 49 -2.92 10.13 -6.15
C THR A 49 -4.30 9.61 -6.56
N GLN A 50 -5.04 10.38 -7.38
CA GLN A 50 -6.35 9.95 -7.91
C GLN A 50 -6.21 8.75 -8.85
N PHE A 51 -5.21 8.74 -9.73
CA PHE A 51 -4.96 7.58 -10.60
C PHE A 51 -4.56 6.34 -9.80
N GLN A 52 -3.72 6.49 -8.77
CA GLN A 52 -3.35 5.38 -7.89
C GLN A 52 -4.57 4.79 -7.19
N GLN A 53 -5.48 5.65 -6.70
CA GLN A 53 -6.74 5.24 -6.08
C GLN A 53 -7.60 4.39 -7.01
N GLN A 54 -7.86 4.92 -8.20
CA GLN A 54 -8.72 4.27 -9.19
C GLN A 54 -8.16 2.91 -9.60
N PHE A 55 -6.87 2.84 -9.86
CA PHE A 55 -6.22 1.61 -10.28
C PHE A 55 -6.22 0.53 -9.18
N ILE A 56 -5.95 0.91 -7.92
CA ILE A 56 -6.03 -0.04 -6.80
C ILE A 56 -7.45 -0.54 -6.63
N ALA A 57 -8.45 0.35 -6.70
CA ALA A 57 -9.85 -0.02 -6.57
C ALA A 57 -10.32 -0.98 -7.69
N GLN A 58 -9.81 -0.80 -8.91
CA GLN A 58 -10.11 -1.69 -10.04
C GLN A 58 -9.46 -3.07 -9.89
N GLY A 59 -8.18 -3.13 -9.50
CA GLY A 59 -7.46 -4.40 -9.40
C GLY A 59 -7.74 -5.19 -8.11
N TYR A 60 -7.86 -4.48 -6.99
CA TYR A 60 -8.08 -5.07 -5.66
C TYR A 60 -9.11 -4.24 -4.88
N PRO A 61 -10.42 -4.41 -5.14
CA PRO A 61 -11.47 -3.57 -4.56
C PRO A 61 -11.57 -3.66 -3.03
N SER A 62 -11.13 -4.79 -2.46
CA SER A 62 -11.08 -5.00 -1.00
C SER A 62 -9.74 -4.61 -0.37
N ALA A 63 -8.84 -3.96 -1.13
CA ALA A 63 -7.54 -3.58 -0.62
C ALA A 63 -7.66 -2.52 0.48
N LYS A 64 -6.97 -2.74 1.59
CA LYS A 64 -6.83 -1.72 2.61
C LYS A 64 -5.74 -0.75 2.20
N TRP A 65 -6.02 0.54 2.25
CA TRP A 65 -5.03 1.55 1.92
C TRP A 65 -4.64 2.38 3.14
N ILE A 66 -3.33 2.57 3.32
CA ILE A 66 -2.72 3.33 4.40
C ILE A 66 -1.84 4.41 3.80
N LYS A 67 -2.18 5.67 4.06
CA LYS A 67 -1.37 6.82 3.69
C LYS A 67 -0.46 7.22 4.84
N MET A 68 0.83 7.35 4.56
CA MET A 68 1.82 7.87 5.48
C MET A 68 2.00 9.38 5.22
N LYS A 69 1.82 10.18 6.26
CA LYS A 69 1.92 11.65 6.17
C LYS A 69 3.37 12.11 5.99
N GLY A 70 3.58 13.13 5.17
CA GLY A 70 4.88 13.75 4.90
C GLY A 70 5.87 12.81 4.25
N THR A 71 5.40 11.88 3.42
CA THR A 71 6.27 10.88 2.79
C THR A 71 5.93 10.70 1.33
N ASP A 72 6.95 10.44 0.51
CA ASP A 72 6.81 10.20 -0.92
C ASP A 72 7.03 8.73 -1.29
N ARG A 73 7.14 8.44 -2.59
CA ARG A 73 7.51 7.12 -3.12
C ARG A 73 8.83 6.57 -2.58
N ARG A 74 9.70 7.40 -2.01
CA ARG A 74 11.00 7.01 -1.43
C ARG A 74 10.89 6.73 0.07
N MET A 75 9.69 6.67 0.66
CA MET A 75 9.45 6.45 2.09
C MET A 75 10.17 5.23 2.69
N ILE A 76 10.40 4.17 1.90
CA ILE A 76 11.12 2.96 2.36
C ILE A 76 12.58 3.31 2.67
N TYR A 77 13.18 4.19 1.87
CA TYR A 77 14.57 4.59 2.01
C TYR A 77 14.74 5.77 2.95
N ARG A 78 13.81 6.74 2.91
CA ARG A 78 13.87 7.96 3.74
C ARG A 78 13.38 7.74 5.17
N ASN A 79 12.30 6.98 5.34
CA ASN A 79 11.63 6.76 6.63
C ASN A 79 11.40 5.27 6.92
N PRO A 80 12.44 4.40 6.86
CA PRO A 80 12.28 2.96 7.04
C PRO A 80 11.67 2.59 8.40
N LYS A 81 11.97 3.36 9.46
CA LYS A 81 11.45 3.13 10.81
C LYS A 81 9.94 3.28 10.89
N ASP A 82 9.38 4.30 10.25
CA ASP A 82 7.94 4.54 10.25
C ASP A 82 7.21 3.51 9.41
N VAL A 83 7.79 3.12 8.28
CA VAL A 83 7.27 2.02 7.44
C VAL A 83 7.27 0.72 8.24
N ALA A 84 8.37 0.39 8.91
CA ALA A 84 8.48 -0.79 9.77
C ALA A 84 7.46 -0.76 10.93
N LYS A 85 7.21 0.42 11.50
CA LYS A 85 6.19 0.61 12.55
C LYS A 85 4.79 0.32 12.01
N GLN A 86 4.45 0.77 10.81
CA GLN A 86 3.16 0.45 10.18
C GLN A 86 3.02 -1.05 9.91
N LEU A 87 4.08 -1.69 9.41
CA LEU A 87 4.10 -3.14 9.19
C LEU A 87 3.92 -3.91 10.49
N LYS A 88 4.65 -3.54 11.54
CA LYS A 88 4.53 -4.17 12.86
C LYS A 88 3.10 -4.08 13.39
N LYS A 89 2.42 -2.95 13.22
CA LYS A 89 1.00 -2.79 13.59
C LYS A 89 0.06 -3.68 12.78
N LEU A 90 0.34 -3.88 11.49
CA LEU A 90 -0.48 -4.75 10.64
C LEU A 90 -0.32 -6.22 11.04
N ILE A 91 0.92 -6.64 11.31
CA ILE A 91 1.25 -7.99 11.75
C ILE A 91 0.67 -8.25 13.15
N SER A 92 0.77 -7.30 14.08
CA SER A 92 0.25 -7.48 15.45
C SER A 92 -1.28 -7.58 15.47
N LYS A 93 -1.99 -6.75 14.68
CA LYS A 93 -3.45 -6.87 14.53
C LYS A 93 -3.89 -8.22 13.99
N ARG A 94 -3.07 -8.84 13.12
CA ARG A 94 -3.32 -10.19 12.63
C ARG A 94 -3.18 -11.22 13.75
N LYS A 95 -2.11 -11.18 14.55
CA LYS A 95 -1.89 -12.14 15.64
C LYS A 95 -3.08 -12.16 16.61
N VAL A 96 -3.53 -10.98 17.04
CA VAL A 96 -4.71 -10.86 17.92
C VAL A 96 -5.97 -11.46 17.28
N LYS A 97 -6.19 -11.23 15.98
CA LYS A 97 -7.34 -11.80 15.26
C LYS A 97 -7.27 -13.34 15.16
N GLN A 98 -6.06 -13.91 15.05
CA GLN A 98 -5.87 -15.36 15.00
C GLN A 98 -5.97 -16.01 16.39
N GLU A 99 -5.59 -15.31 17.47
CA GLU A 99 -5.70 -15.79 18.85
C GLU A 99 -7.13 -15.73 19.41
N SER A 100 -8.01 -14.92 18.79
CA SER A 100 -9.43 -14.79 19.17
C SER A 100 -10.36 -15.73 18.38
N GLN A 101 -9.80 -16.62 17.55
CA GLN A 101 -10.52 -17.64 16.78
C GLN A 101 -10.12 -19.03 17.29
#